data_AF-A0A504YWC3-F1
#
_entry.id   AF-A0A504YWC3-F1
#
_cell.length_a   1.000
_cell.length_b   1.000
_cell.length_c   1.000
_cell.angle_alpha   90.00
_cell.angle_beta   90.00
_cell.angle_gamma   90.00
#
_symmetry.space_group_name_H-M   'P 1'
#
loop_
_entity.id
_entity.type
_entity.pdbx_description
1 polymer ?
#
loop_
_entity_poly.entity_id
_entity_poly.type
_entity_poly.pdbx_seq_one_letter_code
_entity_poly.pdbx_strand_id
1 'polypeptide(L)'
;MQLLAGSCDLVSPVDIMKTFEIVFRGSCLKGDGKAPNLDPALETLHVVSLRAWGLLYTFLTEIDVGPVGKALLPTVNSLLQGNNVDMRIMAGETAALIYERIRNEVDERYRGPTYTDLVRLLNTLATDGTKSRSKIDRKRQRLHSRHLGCCYSIGPDGNVRESGFGGTCTVFL
;
A
#
# COMPACT_ATOMS: atom_id res chain seq x y z
N MET A 1 1.52 -18.69 -23.55
CA MET A 1 0.78 -17.42 -23.51
C MET A 1 1.75 -16.29 -23.79
N GLN A 2 1.71 -15.74 -25.01
CA GLN A 2 2.43 -14.51 -25.36
C GLN A 2 1.53 -13.32 -24.97
N LEU A 3 1.93 -12.56 -23.95
CA LEU A 3 1.27 -11.32 -23.58
C LEU A 3 2.04 -10.13 -24.17
N LEU A 4 1.45 -9.53 -25.20
CA LEU A 4 1.47 -8.09 -25.54
C LEU A 4 2.80 -7.34 -25.33
N ALA A 5 3.83 -7.67 -26.11
CA ALA A 5 4.98 -6.78 -26.30
C ALA A 5 4.72 -5.82 -27.49
N GLY A 6 3.82 -4.86 -27.28
CA GLY A 6 3.61 -3.74 -28.19
C GLY A 6 4.55 -2.59 -27.84
N SER A 7 5.71 -2.54 -28.49
CA SER A 7 6.55 -1.34 -28.71
C SER A 7 6.54 -0.26 -27.63
N CYS A 8 6.95 -0.61 -26.42
CA CYS A 8 7.68 0.29 -25.53
C CYS A 8 9.00 -0.42 -25.30
N ASP A 9 10.14 0.23 -25.57
CA ASP A 9 11.45 -0.33 -25.24
C ASP A 9 11.36 -0.95 -23.85
N LEU A 10 11.67 -2.24 -23.76
CA LEU A 10 11.33 -3.10 -22.61
C LEU A 10 12.08 -2.59 -21.38
N VAL A 11 11.55 -1.56 -20.71
CA VAL A 11 12.09 -1.06 -19.45
C VAL A 11 12.00 -2.24 -18.50
N SER A 12 13.16 -2.70 -18.04
CA SER A 12 13.22 -3.85 -17.13
C SER A 12 12.26 -3.58 -15.97
N PRO A 13 11.42 -4.54 -15.57
CA PRO A 13 10.50 -4.35 -14.45
C PRO A 13 11.25 -3.87 -13.20
N VAL A 14 12.51 -4.31 -13.04
CA VAL A 14 13.41 -3.87 -11.97
C VAL A 14 13.70 -2.36 -12.01
N ASP A 15 13.84 -1.75 -13.20
CA ASP A 15 14.10 -0.32 -13.33
C ASP A 15 12.85 0.54 -13.06
N ILE A 16 11.67 0.05 -13.44
CA ILE A 16 10.39 0.67 -13.06
C ILE A 16 10.22 0.61 -11.54
N MET A 17 10.56 -0.53 -10.93
CA MET A 17 10.51 -0.71 -9.48
C MET A 17 11.44 0.27 -8.75
N LYS A 18 12.67 0.50 -9.23
CA LYS A 18 13.56 1.52 -8.67
C LYS A 18 12.93 2.92 -8.72
N THR A 19 12.18 3.21 -9.78
CA THR A 19 11.49 4.51 -9.92
C THR A 19 10.42 4.68 -8.83
N PHE A 20 9.57 3.67 -8.61
CA PHE A 20 8.61 3.70 -7.49
C PHE A 20 9.31 3.79 -6.14
N GLU A 21 10.43 3.11 -5.99
CA GLU A 21 11.21 3.12 -4.76
C GLU A 21 11.72 4.51 -4.40
N ILE A 22 12.19 5.29 -5.38
CA ILE A 22 12.58 6.70 -5.17
C ILE A 22 11.39 7.51 -4.65
N VAL A 23 10.17 7.28 -5.18
CA VAL A 23 8.97 8.00 -4.76
C VAL A 23 8.62 7.70 -3.30
N PHE A 24 8.37 6.44 -2.96
CA PHE A 24 7.88 6.13 -1.61
C PHE A 24 8.97 6.22 -0.52
N ARG A 25 10.27 6.21 -0.89
CA ARG A 25 11.37 6.49 0.06
C ARG A 25 11.25 7.88 0.70
N GLY A 26 10.53 8.82 0.07
CA GLY A 26 10.17 10.09 0.69
C GLY A 26 9.35 9.98 1.98
N SER A 27 8.73 8.82 2.26
CA SER A 27 8.00 8.53 3.51
C SER A 27 8.87 7.91 4.61
N CYS A 28 10.12 7.56 4.31
CA CYS A 28 11.01 6.98 5.32
C CYS A 28 11.32 8.01 6.42
N LEU A 29 11.68 7.51 7.60
CA LEU A 29 12.14 8.37 8.69
C LEU A 29 13.34 9.20 8.22
N LYS A 30 13.34 10.50 8.55
CA LYS A 30 14.54 11.33 8.39
C LYS A 30 15.58 10.92 9.43
N GLY A 31 16.85 11.31 9.24
CA GLY A 31 17.96 10.97 10.14
C GLY A 31 17.72 11.29 11.62
N ASP A 32 16.78 12.21 11.93
CA ASP A 32 16.36 12.56 13.29
C ASP A 32 15.29 11.63 13.89
N GLY A 33 14.93 10.53 13.22
CA GLY A 33 13.91 9.56 13.67
C GLY A 33 12.47 10.06 13.58
N LYS A 34 12.23 11.27 13.05
CA LYS A 34 10.89 11.81 12.85
C LYS A 34 10.34 11.47 11.47
N ALA A 35 9.07 11.08 11.42
CA ALA A 35 8.35 10.91 10.17
C ALA A 35 8.22 12.27 9.44
N PRO A 36 8.41 12.30 8.11
CA PRO A 36 8.19 13.50 7.33
C PRO A 36 6.71 13.92 7.42
N ASN A 37 6.46 15.22 7.60
CA ASN A 37 5.12 15.79 7.51
C ASN A 37 4.83 16.06 6.03
N LEU A 38 4.02 15.20 5.41
CA LEU A 38 3.69 15.23 3.99
C LEU A 38 2.25 15.67 3.78
N ASP A 39 1.97 16.27 2.63
CA ASP A 39 0.61 16.54 2.20
C ASP A 39 -0.19 15.21 2.04
N PRO A 40 -1.47 15.16 2.43
CA PRO A 40 -2.28 13.93 2.32
C PRO A 40 -2.34 13.32 0.90
N ALA A 41 -2.29 14.14 -0.15
CA ALA A 41 -2.26 13.64 -1.53
C ALA A 41 -0.92 12.96 -1.84
N LEU A 42 0.18 13.51 -1.31
CA LEU A 42 1.52 12.94 -1.45
C LEU A 42 1.68 11.64 -0.64
N GLU A 43 1.11 11.57 0.56
CA GLU A 43 1.06 10.32 1.33
C GLU A 43 0.32 9.22 0.56
N THR A 44 -0.82 9.56 -0.05
CA THR A 44 -1.59 8.62 -0.88
C THR A 44 -0.77 8.14 -2.07
N LEU A 45 -0.06 9.06 -2.76
CA LEU A 45 0.83 8.72 -3.86
C LEU A 45 1.93 7.73 -3.44
N HIS A 46 2.55 7.95 -2.28
CA HIS A 46 3.58 7.05 -1.76
C HIS A 46 3.03 5.65 -1.44
N VAL A 47 1.83 5.56 -0.88
CA VAL A 47 1.15 4.29 -0.59
C VAL A 47 0.85 3.51 -1.88
N VAL A 48 0.27 4.16 -2.89
CA VAL A 48 -0.04 3.49 -4.17
C VAL A 48 1.24 3.13 -4.95
N SER A 49 2.31 3.92 -4.81
CA SER A 49 3.62 3.61 -5.40
C SER A 49 4.24 2.36 -4.80
N LEU A 50 4.16 2.19 -3.47
CA LEU A 50 4.61 0.96 -2.80
C LEU A 50 3.76 -0.25 -3.20
N ARG A 51 2.45 -0.05 -3.38
CA ARG A 51 1.55 -1.12 -3.87
C ARG A 51 1.90 -1.54 -5.30
N ALA A 52 2.16 -0.58 -6.19
CA ALA A 52 2.61 -0.85 -7.55
C ALA A 52 3.97 -1.58 -7.58
N TRP A 53 4.90 -1.19 -6.70
CA TRP A 53 6.16 -1.91 -6.51
C TRP A 53 5.92 -3.37 -6.12
N GLY A 54 5.03 -3.63 -5.15
CA GLY A 54 4.67 -4.98 -4.73
C GLY A 54 4.06 -5.81 -5.85
N LEU A 55 3.19 -5.20 -6.66
CA LEU A 55 2.60 -5.86 -7.83
C LEU A 55 3.67 -6.23 -8.87
N LEU A 56 4.60 -5.33 -9.20
CA LEU A 56 5.70 -5.66 -10.11
C LEU A 56 6.59 -6.77 -9.54
N TYR A 57 6.81 -6.75 -8.22
CA TYR A 57 7.58 -7.78 -7.54
C TYR A 57 6.97 -9.18 -7.70
N THR A 58 5.65 -9.34 -7.88
CA THR A 58 5.04 -10.66 -8.12
C THR A 58 5.39 -11.26 -9.48
N PHE A 59 5.80 -10.43 -10.45
CA PHE A 59 6.14 -10.87 -11.81
C PHE A 59 7.66 -11.06 -12.03
N LEU A 60 8.49 -10.76 -11.04
CA LEU A 60 9.94 -10.95 -11.16
C LEU A 60 10.31 -12.43 -11.30
N THR A 61 11.44 -12.68 -11.96
CA THR A 61 12.02 -14.02 -12.08
C THR A 61 12.70 -14.43 -10.78
N GLU A 62 12.87 -15.74 -10.58
CA GLU A 62 13.58 -16.32 -9.41
C GLU A 62 14.99 -15.74 -9.21
N ILE A 63 15.66 -15.32 -10.29
CA ILE A 63 16.99 -14.70 -10.28
C ILE A 63 16.95 -13.33 -9.58
N ASP A 64 15.89 -12.56 -9.80
CA ASP A 64 15.77 -11.18 -9.32
C ASP A 64 15.09 -11.08 -7.95
N VAL A 65 14.22 -12.04 -7.61
CA VAL A 65 13.41 -12.07 -6.37
C VAL A 65 14.27 -11.89 -5.12
N GLY A 66 15.37 -12.64 -5.03
CA GLY A 66 16.30 -12.58 -3.90
C GLY A 66 16.96 -11.20 -3.76
N PRO A 67 17.76 -10.77 -4.75
CA PRO A 67 18.47 -9.49 -4.69
C PRO A 67 17.54 -8.28 -4.49
N VAL A 68 16.46 -8.17 -5.28
CA VAL A 68 15.54 -7.02 -5.24
C VAL A 68 14.76 -6.98 -3.93
N GLY A 69 14.24 -8.12 -3.47
CA GLY A 69 13.50 -8.20 -2.22
C GLY A 69 14.36 -7.86 -1.02
N LYS A 70 15.57 -8.44 -0.95
CA LYS A 70 16.53 -8.19 0.14
C LYS A 70 16.95 -6.72 0.22
N ALA A 71 17.12 -6.06 -0.93
CA ALA A 71 17.47 -4.65 -1.00
C ALA A 71 16.36 -3.71 -0.47
N LEU A 72 15.09 -4.09 -0.61
CA LEU A 72 13.97 -3.26 -0.13
C LEU A 72 13.67 -3.43 1.37
N LEU A 73 14.00 -4.57 1.98
CA LEU A 73 13.66 -4.85 3.38
C LEU A 73 14.04 -3.76 4.39
N PRO A 74 15.22 -3.10 4.32
CA PRO A 74 15.56 -1.99 5.20
C PRO A 74 14.60 -0.79 5.04
N THR A 75 14.22 -0.48 3.81
CA THR A 75 13.26 0.59 3.50
C THR A 75 11.88 0.26 4.07
N VAL A 76 11.41 -0.97 3.89
CA VAL A 76 10.14 -1.44 4.46
C VAL A 76 10.12 -1.31 5.98
N ASN A 77 11.21 -1.67 6.66
CA ASN A 77 11.32 -1.49 8.11
C ASN A 77 11.27 -0.02 8.55
N SER A 78 11.82 0.90 7.76
CA SER A 78 11.71 2.34 8.02
C SER A 78 10.26 2.82 7.85
N LEU A 79 9.58 2.37 6.79
CA LEU A 79 8.18 2.72 6.52
C LEU A 79 7.23 2.24 7.62
N LEU A 80 7.47 1.05 8.19
CA LEU A 80 6.68 0.51 9.30
C LEU A 80 6.79 1.34 10.59
N GLN A 81 7.86 2.11 10.76
CA GLN A 81 8.03 3.02 11.90
C GLN A 81 7.43 4.41 11.66
N GLY A 82 6.94 4.69 10.43
CA GLY A 82 6.30 5.95 10.07
C GLY A 82 4.95 6.17 10.76
N ASN A 83 4.41 7.40 10.67
CA ASN A 83 3.16 7.77 11.35
C ASN A 83 1.90 7.39 10.55
N ASN A 84 1.98 7.36 9.22
CA ASN A 84 0.84 7.06 8.35
C ASN A 84 0.42 5.58 8.46
N VAL A 85 -0.84 5.33 8.84
CA VAL A 85 -1.40 3.99 9.07
C VAL A 85 -1.45 3.17 7.79
N ASP A 86 -1.91 3.77 6.68
CA ASP A 86 -2.08 3.08 5.40
C ASP A 86 -0.72 2.68 4.82
N MET A 87 0.30 3.51 4.99
CA MET A 87 1.68 3.18 4.63
C MET A 87 2.23 2.01 5.45
N ARG A 88 1.95 1.96 6.76
CA ARG A 88 2.36 0.81 7.59
C ARG A 88 1.65 -0.48 7.19
N ILE A 89 0.37 -0.42 6.82
CA ILE A 89 -0.38 -1.58 6.32
C ILE A 89 0.27 -2.09 5.03
N MET A 90 0.46 -1.20 4.05
CA MET A 90 1.06 -1.60 2.78
C MET A 90 2.50 -2.09 2.94
N ALA A 91 3.31 -1.47 3.81
CA ALA A 91 4.66 -1.93 4.11
C ALA A 91 4.67 -3.34 4.71
N GLY A 92 3.71 -3.66 5.60
CA GLY A 92 3.56 -5.00 6.16
C GLY A 92 3.17 -6.04 5.11
N GLU A 93 2.24 -5.72 4.23
CA GLU A 93 1.85 -6.58 3.09
C GLU A 93 3.04 -6.83 2.15
N THR A 94 3.77 -5.77 1.77
CA THR A 94 4.96 -5.89 0.92
C THR A 94 6.06 -6.71 1.61
N ALA A 95 6.25 -6.56 2.93
CA ALA A 95 7.20 -7.38 3.67
C ALA A 95 6.84 -8.87 3.58
N ALA A 96 5.57 -9.20 3.83
CA ALA A 96 5.08 -10.58 3.76
C ALA A 96 5.31 -11.18 2.37
N LEU A 97 4.97 -10.44 1.32
CA LEU A 97 5.20 -10.85 -0.07
C LEU A 97 6.69 -11.14 -0.37
N ILE A 98 7.59 -10.26 0.08
CA ILE A 98 9.04 -10.45 -0.11
C ILE A 98 9.51 -11.74 0.58
N TYR A 99 9.13 -11.94 1.85
CA TYR A 99 9.52 -13.15 2.57
C TYR A 99 8.93 -14.42 1.97
N GLU A 100 7.68 -14.39 1.53
CA GLU A 100 7.02 -15.52 0.87
C GLU A 100 7.75 -15.91 -0.42
N ARG A 101 7.98 -14.96 -1.32
CA ARG A 101 8.65 -15.21 -2.61
C ARG A 101 10.09 -15.70 -2.41
N ILE A 102 10.86 -15.06 -1.54
CA ILE A 102 12.24 -15.50 -1.26
C ILE A 102 12.24 -16.92 -0.69
N ARG A 103 11.30 -17.25 0.20
CA ARG A 103 11.23 -18.61 0.78
C ARG A 103 10.80 -19.66 -0.23
N ASN A 104 9.88 -19.32 -1.12
CA ASN A 104 9.36 -20.26 -2.10
C ASN A 104 10.34 -20.50 -3.25
N GLU A 105 11.12 -19.50 -3.66
CA GLU A 105 11.91 -19.56 -4.90
C GLU A 105 13.42 -19.59 -4.68
N VAL A 106 13.92 -19.12 -3.52
CA VAL A 106 15.36 -18.93 -3.30
C VAL A 106 15.89 -19.71 -2.10
N ASP A 107 15.28 -19.54 -0.92
CA ASP A 107 15.72 -20.18 0.33
C ASP A 107 14.55 -20.27 1.33
N GLU A 108 13.99 -21.47 1.49
CA GLU A 108 12.87 -21.79 2.38
C GLU A 108 13.09 -21.33 3.83
N ARG A 109 14.33 -21.31 4.30
CA ARG A 109 14.69 -20.95 5.68
C ARG A 109 15.09 -19.49 5.80
N TYR A 110 14.92 -18.69 4.76
CA TYR A 110 15.30 -17.28 4.77
C TYR A 110 14.61 -16.54 5.92
N ARG A 111 15.46 -15.95 6.77
CA ARG A 111 15.08 -15.02 7.84
C ARG A 111 15.77 -13.68 7.60
N GLY A 112 17.03 -13.64 7.19
CA GLY A 112 17.72 -12.37 6.99
C GLY A 112 17.97 -11.62 8.31
N PRO A 113 18.73 -10.52 8.26
CA PRO A 113 19.26 -9.87 9.47
C PRO A 113 18.19 -9.08 10.25
N THR A 114 17.17 -8.56 9.59
CA THR A 114 16.19 -7.64 10.20
C THR A 114 14.84 -8.30 10.53
N TYR A 115 14.73 -9.62 10.41
CA TYR A 115 13.46 -10.33 10.58
C TYR A 115 12.91 -10.30 12.00
N THR A 116 13.77 -10.44 13.00
CA THR A 116 13.37 -10.36 14.40
C THR A 116 12.78 -8.98 14.72
N ASP A 117 13.42 -7.91 14.24
CA ASP A 117 12.94 -6.54 14.38
C ASP A 117 11.63 -6.30 13.64
N LEU A 118 11.51 -6.81 12.41
CA LEU A 118 10.28 -6.73 11.63
C LEU A 118 9.11 -7.43 12.34
N VAL A 119 9.31 -8.67 12.81
CA VAL A 119 8.27 -9.43 13.53
C VAL A 119 7.87 -8.71 14.81
N ARG A 120 8.84 -8.17 15.56
CA ARG A 120 8.56 -7.36 16.75
C ARG A 120 7.74 -6.13 16.41
N LEU A 121 8.11 -5.40 15.35
CA LEU A 121 7.42 -4.19 14.92
C LEU A 121 5.99 -4.49 14.45
N LEU A 122 5.79 -5.53 13.64
CA LEU A 122 4.47 -5.98 13.19
C LEU A 122 3.57 -6.39 14.36
N ASN A 123 4.11 -7.08 15.37
CA ASN A 123 3.34 -7.46 16.56
C ASN A 123 2.91 -6.25 17.39
N THR A 124 3.80 -5.27 17.58
CA THR A 124 3.46 -4.00 18.26
C THR A 124 2.35 -3.28 17.50
N LEU A 125 2.48 -3.16 16.17
CA LEU A 125 1.50 -2.49 15.31
C LEU A 125 0.14 -3.20 15.28
N ALA A 126 0.13 -4.54 15.27
CA ALA A 126 -1.10 -5.33 15.33
C ALA A 126 -1.84 -5.08 16.67
N THR A 127 -1.09 -5.02 17.77
CA THR A 127 -1.62 -4.77 19.11
C THR A 127 -2.19 -3.36 19.23
N ASP A 128 -1.49 -2.34 18.72
CA ASP A 128 -1.98 -0.94 18.70
C ASP A 128 -3.15 -0.73 17.73
N GLY A 129 -3.18 -1.46 16.61
CA GLY A 129 -4.26 -1.43 15.64
C GLY A 129 -5.62 -1.83 16.21
N THR A 130 -5.67 -2.74 17.19
CA THR A 130 -6.93 -3.15 17.85
C THR A 130 -7.58 -2.01 18.65
N LYS A 131 -6.79 -1.10 19.22
CA LYS A 131 -7.29 0.11 19.92
C LYS A 131 -7.78 1.19 18.95
N SER A 132 -7.23 1.23 17.72
CA SER A 132 -7.52 2.24 16.69
C SER A 132 -8.69 1.85 15.76
N ARG A 133 -8.82 0.57 15.39
CA ARG A 133 -9.91 0.06 14.54
C ARG A 133 -11.29 0.41 15.09
N SER A 134 -11.46 0.34 16.41
CA SER A 134 -12.70 0.72 17.09
C SER A 134 -13.06 2.20 16.97
N LYS A 135 -12.16 3.10 16.56
CA LYS A 135 -12.43 4.54 16.35
C LYS A 135 -12.59 4.90 14.87
N ILE A 136 -11.78 4.34 13.99
CA ILE A 136 -11.85 4.58 12.53
C ILE A 136 -13.13 3.96 11.95
N ASP A 137 -13.54 2.79 12.42
CA ASP A 137 -14.77 2.14 11.96
C ASP A 137 -16.01 2.96 12.35
N ARG A 138 -16.06 3.48 13.58
CA ARG A 138 -17.08 4.45 14.01
C ARG A 138 -17.09 5.74 13.18
N LYS A 139 -15.94 6.20 12.67
CA LYS A 139 -15.83 7.40 11.83
C LYS A 139 -16.24 7.12 10.38
N ARG A 140 -15.88 5.96 9.83
CA ARG A 140 -16.34 5.45 8.53
C ARG A 140 -17.85 5.21 8.53
N GLN A 141 -18.40 4.65 9.61
CA GLN A 141 -19.84 4.49 9.82
C GLN A 141 -20.57 5.84 9.83
N ARG A 142 -20.01 6.87 10.49
CA ARG A 142 -20.57 8.25 10.48
C ARG A 142 -20.48 8.96 9.13
N LEU A 143 -19.45 8.68 8.31
CA LEU A 143 -19.31 9.26 6.97
C LEU A 143 -20.21 8.56 5.95
N HIS A 144 -20.35 7.24 6.05
CA HIS A 144 -21.26 6.45 5.22
C HIS A 144 -22.74 6.85 5.45
N SER A 145 -23.16 7.05 6.71
CA SER A 145 -24.51 7.53 7.02
C SER A 145 -24.80 8.94 6.47
N ARG A 146 -23.80 9.83 6.41
CA ARG A 146 -23.98 11.19 5.87
C ARG A 146 -24.02 11.22 4.35
N HIS A 147 -23.28 10.33 3.68
CA HIS A 147 -23.30 10.22 2.22
C HIS A 147 -24.63 9.62 1.71
N LEU A 148 -25.13 8.56 2.37
CA LEU A 148 -26.42 7.98 2.02
C LEU A 148 -27.62 8.90 2.34
N GLY A 149 -27.52 9.73 3.39
CA GLY A 149 -28.57 10.69 3.75
C GLY A 149 -28.77 11.83 2.73
N CYS A 150 -27.78 12.12 1.89
CA CYS A 150 -27.90 13.16 0.86
C CYS A 150 -28.40 12.62 -0.49
N CYS A 151 -28.27 11.31 -0.73
CA CYS A 151 -28.75 10.66 -1.96
C CYS A 151 -30.20 10.17 -1.87
N TYR A 152 -30.80 10.17 -0.67
CA TYR A 152 -32.15 9.65 -0.46
C TYR A 152 -32.96 10.56 0.48
N SER A 153 -33.28 11.76 0.00
CA SER A 153 -34.39 12.53 0.57
C SER A 153 -35.69 11.89 0.11
N ILE A 154 -36.22 10.94 0.89
CA ILE A 154 -37.57 10.39 0.69
C ILE A 154 -38.56 11.50 1.03
N GLY A 155 -39.21 12.04 0.01
CA GLY A 155 -40.37 12.93 0.21
C GLY A 155 -41.54 12.14 0.81
N PRO A 156 -42.43 12.79 1.58
CA PRO A 156 -43.52 12.12 2.31
C PRO A 156 -44.55 11.38 1.42
N ASP A 157 -44.46 11.50 0.09
CA ASP A 157 -45.39 10.88 -0.87
C ASP A 157 -44.83 9.62 -1.58
N GLY A 158 -43.71 9.06 -1.12
CA GLY A 158 -43.23 7.74 -1.56
C GLY A 158 -42.68 7.64 -3.00
N ASN A 159 -42.39 8.77 -3.65
CA ASN A 159 -41.78 8.78 -4.99
C ASN A 159 -40.27 9.10 -4.93
N VAL A 160 -39.45 8.29 -5.61
CA VAL A 160 -37.99 8.44 -5.69
C VAL A 160 -37.67 9.41 -6.83
N ARG A 161 -37.09 10.57 -6.52
CA ARG A 161 -36.59 11.51 -7.54
C ARG A 161 -35.08 11.36 -7.65
N GLU A 162 -34.60 10.79 -8.75
CA GLU A 162 -33.20 10.89 -9.16
C GLU A 162 -32.89 12.35 -9.52
N SER A 163 -31.99 12.98 -8.77
CA SER A 163 -31.37 14.25 -9.18
C SER A 163 -30.30 13.94 -10.23
N GLY A 164 -30.54 14.37 -11.47
CA GLY A 164 -29.69 14.12 -12.62
C GLY A 164 -28.23 14.52 -12.40
N PHE A 165 -27.34 13.54 -12.54
CA PHE A 165 -25.90 13.73 -12.66
C PHE A 165 -25.57 14.08 -14.12
N GLY A 166 -25.43 15.36 -14.41
CA GLY A 166 -24.74 15.82 -15.61
C GLY A 166 -23.24 15.74 -15.39
N GLY A 167 -22.60 14.72 -15.98
CA GLY A 167 -21.14 14.56 -15.95
C GLY A 167 -20.74 13.10 -15.85
N THR A 168 -20.17 12.59 -16.94
CA THR A 168 -19.69 11.23 -17.14
C THR A 168 -18.82 10.71 -15.99
N CYS A 169 -19.40 9.86 -15.13
CA CYS A 169 -18.64 8.97 -14.26
C CYS A 169 -18.25 7.72 -15.06
N THR A 170 -17.09 7.78 -15.72
CA THR A 170 -16.39 6.57 -16.12
C THR A 170 -15.86 5.93 -14.84
N VAL A 171 -16.44 4.79 -14.49
CA VAL A 171 -15.93 3.90 -13.45
C VAL A 171 -14.50 3.51 -13.83
N PHE A 172 -13.52 3.97 -13.06
CA PHE A 172 -12.21 3.35 -12.99
C PHE A 172 -11.91 3.10 -11.51
N LEU A 173 -11.61 1.82 -11.25
CA LEU A 173 -11.06 1.17 -10.06
C LEU A 173 -10.59 2.06 -8.90
#